data_AF-X8DNT7-F1
#
_entry.id   AF-X8DNT7-F1
#
_cell.length_a   1.000
_cell.length_b   1.000
_cell.length_c   1.000
_cell.angle_alpha   90.00
_cell.angle_beta   90.00
_cell.angle_gamma   90.00
#
_symmetry.space_group_name_H-M   'P 1'
#
loop_
_entity.id
_entity.type
_entity.pdbx_description
1 polymer ?
#
loop_
_entity_poly.entity_id
_entity_poly.type
_entity_poly.pdbx_seq_one_letter_code
_entity_poly.pdbx_strand_id
1 'polypeptide(L)' 'MMSHAAVVARELGIPCVMNTGTGTTTLRTGDRVRVDGTAGTIEIISRDLPSPVTDERILQ' A
#
# COMPACT_ATOMS: atom_id res chain seq x y z
N MET A 1 20.83 -1.30 8.67
CA MET A 1 19.55 -0.57 8.83
C MET A 1 18.63 -1.42 9.70
N MET A 2 18.64 -1.23 11.02
CA MET A 2 17.61 -1.78 11.92
C MET A 2 16.71 -0.61 12.31
N SER A 3 15.63 -0.39 11.55
CA SER A 3 14.61 0.58 11.95
C SER A 3 13.62 -0.10 12.91
N HIS A 4 13.00 0.69 13.78
CA HIS A 4 11.94 0.20 14.68
C HIS A 4 10.82 -0.51 13.89
N ALA A 5 10.49 -0.02 12.70
CA ALA A 5 9.48 -0.59 11.82
C ALA A 5 9.84 -2.02 11.30
N ALA A 6 11.13 -2.32 11.10
CA ALA A 6 11.58 -3.66 10.66
C ALA A 6 11.37 -4.71 11.74
N VAL A 7 11.63 -4.35 12.99
CA VAL A 7 11.49 -5.23 14.14
C VAL A 7 10.00 -5.50 14.41
N VAL A 8 9.19 -4.43 14.45
CA VAL A 8 7.74 -4.53 14.68
C VAL A 8 7.05 -5.35 13.59
N ALA A 9 7.40 -5.17 12.32
CA ALA A 9 6.80 -5.97 11.25
C ALA A 9 7.09 -7.48 11.38
N ARG A 10 8.30 -7.85 11.83
CA ARG A 10 8.67 -9.24 12.10
C ARG A 10 7.93 -9.81 13.31
N GLU A 11 7.72 -9.00 14.35
CA GLU A 11 6.93 -9.37 15.52
C GLU A 11 5.45 -9.57 15.17
N LEU A 12 4.92 -8.77 14.25
CA LEU A 12 3.54 -8.85 13.75
C LEU A 12 3.33 -9.91 12.66
N GLY A 13 4.40 -10.56 12.18
CA GLY A 13 4.31 -11.58 11.13
C GLY A 13 3.87 -11.05 9.75
N ILE A 14 4.00 -9.74 9.51
CA ILE A 14 3.60 -9.09 8.26
C ILE A 14 4.82 -8.71 7.41
N PRO A 15 4.73 -8.81 6.07
CA PRO A 15 5.81 -8.37 5.19
C PRO A 15 5.98 -6.85 5.27
N CYS A 16 7.22 -6.40 5.41
CA CYS A 16 7.56 -4.98 5.44
C CYS A 16 8.66 -4.67 4.43
N VAL A 17 8.40 -3.66 3.60
CA VAL A 17 9.36 -3.12 2.64
C VAL A 17 9.60 -1.66 3.01
N MET A 18 10.85 -1.31 3.21
CA MET A 18 11.29 0.04 3.61
C MET A 18 12.32 0.56 2.63
N ASN A 19 12.54 1.87 2.63
CA ASN A 19 13.47 2.53 1.71
C ASN A 19 13.08 2.39 0.23
N THR A 20 11.77 2.37 -0.08
CA THR A 20 11.26 2.31 -1.46
C THR A 20 11.61 3.54 -2.31
N GLY A 21 12.12 4.62 -1.71
CA GLY A 21 12.45 5.89 -2.37
C GLY A 21 11.22 6.69 -2.81
N THR A 22 10.38 6.10 -3.65
CA THR A 22 9.18 6.70 -4.26
C THR A 22 7.87 6.01 -3.89
N GLY A 23 7.91 5.05 -2.95
CA GLY A 23 6.72 4.27 -2.57
C GLY A 23 5.53 5.13 -2.16
N THR A 24 5.75 6.18 -1.36
CA THR A 24 4.69 7.10 -0.89
C THR A 24 4.15 8.04 -1.96
N THR A 25 4.88 8.26 -3.06
CA THR A 25 4.42 9.08 -4.19
C THR A 25 3.80 8.24 -5.31
N THR A 26 4.15 6.95 -5.37
CA THR A 26 3.69 6.01 -6.39
C THR A 26 2.39 5.32 -5.98
N LEU A 27 2.24 4.97 -4.69
CA LEU A 27 1.05 4.33 -4.14
C LEU A 27 -0.01 5.38 -3.81
N ARG A 28 -1.25 5.14 -4.24
CA ARG A 28 -2.40 5.98 -3.92
C ARG A 28 -3.37 5.22 -3.01
N THR A 29 -4.11 5.95 -2.20
CA THR A 29 -5.21 5.37 -1.42
C THR A 29 -6.18 4.65 -2.35
N GLY A 30 -6.50 3.40 -2.01
CA GLY A 30 -7.33 2.52 -2.83
C GLY A 30 -6.53 1.54 -3.68
N ASP A 31 -5.25 1.81 -3.99
CA ASP A 31 -4.43 0.87 -4.78
C ASP A 31 -4.30 -0.49 -4.09
N ARG A 32 -4.62 -1.55 -4.83
CA ARG A 32 -4.43 -2.93 -4.40
C ARG A 32 -3.02 -3.36 -4.78
N VAL A 33 -2.17 -3.57 -3.78
CA VAL A 33 -0.75 -3.88 -3.96
C VAL A 33 -0.37 -5.26 -3.41
N ARG A 34 0.58 -5.92 -4.08
CA ARG A 34 1.30 -7.09 -3.56
C ARG A 34 2.60 -6.62 -2.94
N VAL A 35 2.86 -7.05 -1.72
CA VAL A 35 4.12 -6.76 -1.02
C VAL A 35 4.87 -8.08 -0.82
N ASP A 36 6.09 -8.14 -1.34
CA ASP A 36 7.00 -9.26 -1.13
C ASP A 36 8.11 -8.84 -0.16
N GLY A 37 7.96 -9.23 1.10
CA GLY A 37 8.91 -8.92 2.16
C GLY A 37 10.24 -9.68 2.06
N THR A 38 10.33 -10.71 1.23
CA THR A 38 11.56 -11.50 1.01
C THR A 38 12.40 -10.89 -0.10
N ALA A 39 11.77 -10.53 -1.22
CA ALA A 39 12.44 -9.87 -2.34
C ALA A 39 12.61 -8.35 -2.12
N GLY A 40 11.85 -7.76 -1.19
CA GLY A 40 11.84 -6.31 -0.95
C GLY A 40 11.10 -5.53 -2.04
N THR A 41 10.17 -6.17 -2.75
CA THR A 41 9.49 -5.59 -3.92
C THR A 41 8.02 -5.33 -3.64
N ILE A 42 7.47 -4.28 -4.25
CA ILE A 42 6.04 -3.94 -4.21
C ILE A 42 5.53 -3.89 -5.64
N GLU A 43 4.37 -4.50 -5.88
CA GLU A 43 3.72 -4.57 -7.18
C GLU A 43 2.28 -4.06 -7.08
N ILE A 44 1.84 -3.19 -7.98
CA ILE A 44 0.45 -2.72 -8.01
C ILE A 44 -0.37 -3.70 -8.85
N ILE A 45 -1.26 -4.45 -8.21
CA ILE A 45 -2.14 -5.45 -8.86
C ILE A 45 -3.32 -4.75 -9.53
N SER A 46 -3.91 -3.76 -8.85
CA SER A 46 -5.01 -2.96 -9.38
C SER A 46 -4.93 -1.55 -8.82
N ARG A 47 -5.12 -0.55 -9.68
CA ARG A 47 -5.37 0.80 -9.21
C ARG A 47 -6.86 0.93 -8.96
N ASP A 48 -7.23 1.34 -7.76
CA ASP A 48 -8.60 1.80 -7.53
C ASP A 48 -8.69 3.19 -8.15
N LEU A 49 -9.01 3.20 -9.44
CA LEU A 49 -9.51 4.42 -10.07
C LEU A 49 -10.84 4.70 -9.37
N PRO A 50 -11.05 5.91 -8.84
CA PRO A 50 -12.24 6.22 -8.08
C PRO A 50 -13.46 5.76 -8.88
N SER A 51 -14.16 4.73 -8.38
CA SER A 51 -15.46 4.39 -8.92
C SER A 51 -16.29 5.67 -8.84
N PRO A 52 -16.94 6.13 -9.92
CA PRO A 52 -17.80 7.31 -9.82
C PRO A 52 -18.75 7.05 -8.66
N VAL A 53 -18.59 7.84 -7.59
CA VAL A 53 -19.48 7.77 -6.44
C VAL A 53 -20.85 8.03 -7.04
N THR A 54 -21.65 6.98 -7.15
CA THR A 54 -23.05 7.10 -7.51
C THR A 54 -23.70 7.62 -6.24
N ASP A 55 -23.48 8.89 -5.95
CA ASP A 55 -24.13 9.58 -4.85
C ASP A 55 -25.56 9.84 -5.31
N GLU A 56 -26.41 8.83 -5.16
CA GLU A 56 -27.87 8.90 -5.38
C GLU A 56 -28.57 9.93 -4.48
N ARG A 57 -27.82 10.65 -3.64
CA ARG A 57 -28.27 11.65 -2.66
C ARG A 57 -28.16 13.11 -3.13
N ILE A 58 -27.72 13.37 -4.36
CA ILE A 58 -27.68 14.75 -4.93
C ILE A 58 -29.03 15.19 -5.53
N LEU A 59 -30.04 14.31 -5.57
CA LEU A 59 -31.38 14.61 -6.11
C LEU A 59 -32.48 14.85 -5.05
N GLN A 60 -32.13 15.20 -3.80
CA GLN A 60 -33.12 15.61 -2.78
C GLN A 60 -32.82 16.99 -2.21
#